data_AF-A0A1J5QAM9-F1
#
_entry.id   AF-A0A1J5QAM9-F1
#
_cell.length_a   1.000
_cell.length_b   1.000
_cell.length_c   1.000
_cell.angle_alpha   90.00
_cell.angle_beta   90.00
_cell.angle_gamma   90.00
#
_symmetry.space_group_name_H-M   'P 1'
#
loop_
_entity.id
_entity.type
_entity.pdbx_description
1 polymer ?
#
loop_
_entity_poly.entity_id
_entity_poly.type
_entity_poly.pdbx_seq_one_letter_code
_entity_poly.pdbx_strand_id
1 'polypeptide(L)'
;MQIVYERNLRSAEKQHAPWIERVTSQLLAAYDGLEAACSRRPLAASGDAINQAGVSAAVAWRFTQRMIPGVVDAANDPLLRAFSAQAERWPAFAPAPARIRTQAERGPQPRPMP
;
A
#
# COMPACT_ATOMS: atom_id res chain seq x y z
N MET A 1 0.79 3.77 6.18
CA MET A 1 -0.64 4.15 6.12
C MET A 1 -1.18 4.37 7.53
N GLN A 2 -1.49 5.60 7.90
CA GLN A 2 -1.77 6.02 9.27
C GLN A 2 -3.21 5.75 9.75
N ILE A 3 -4.17 5.62 8.81
CA ILE A 3 -5.58 5.26 9.10
C ILE A 3 -5.70 3.88 9.73
N VAL A 4 -4.88 2.91 9.28
CA VAL A 4 -4.85 1.55 9.85
C VAL A 4 -4.47 1.57 11.32
N TYR A 5 -3.54 2.45 11.70
CA TYR A 5 -3.11 2.57 13.09
C TYR A 5 -4.22 3.18 13.97
N GLU A 6 -4.86 4.25 13.49
CA GLU A 6 -5.89 4.95 14.28
C GLU A 6 -7.20 4.16 14.40
N ARG A 7 -7.63 3.45 13.35
CA ARG A 7 -8.86 2.63 13.39
C ARG A 7 -8.68 1.29 14.10
N ASN A 8 -7.53 0.62 13.94
CA ASN A 8 -7.38 -0.77 14.40
C ASN A 8 -6.54 -0.93 15.69
N LEU A 9 -5.74 0.07 16.07
CA LEU A 9 -4.84 -0.03 17.23
C LEU A 9 -5.17 0.94 18.37
N ARG A 10 -6.05 1.93 18.15
CA ARG A 10 -6.51 2.85 19.20
C ARG A 10 -7.94 2.55 19.64
N SER A 11 -8.16 2.62 20.96
CA SER A 11 -9.49 2.61 21.59
C SER A 11 -10.39 3.69 20.97
N ALA A 12 -11.66 3.39 20.73
CA ALA A 12 -12.61 4.28 20.04
C ALA A 12 -12.67 5.71 20.62
N GLU A 13 -12.51 5.86 21.94
CA GLU A 13 -12.51 7.15 22.65
C GLU A 13 -11.30 8.05 22.32
N LYS A 14 -10.24 7.52 21.73
CA LYS A 14 -9.02 8.26 21.37
C LYS A 14 -8.93 8.59 19.89
N GLN A 15 -9.94 8.21 19.10
CA GLN A 15 -9.98 8.47 17.66
C GLN A 15 -10.29 9.95 17.42
N HIS A 16 -9.38 10.66 16.75
CA HIS A 16 -9.60 12.04 16.38
C HIS A 16 -10.29 12.13 15.01
N ALA A 17 -11.63 12.24 15.01
CA ALA A 17 -12.45 12.26 13.80
C ALA A 17 -12.00 13.31 12.73
N PRO A 18 -11.65 14.57 13.09
CA PRO A 18 -11.18 15.54 12.11
C PRO A 18 -9.89 15.13 11.40
N TRP A 19 -8.99 14.41 12.09
CA TRP A 19 -7.78 13.88 11.48
C TRP A 19 -8.08 12.75 10.50
N ILE A 20 -9.01 11.85 10.85
CA ILE A 20 -9.44 10.76 9.97
C ILE A 20 -10.06 11.33 8.69
N GLU A 21 -10.95 12.30 8.80
CA GLU A 21 -11.58 12.95 7.65
C GLU A 21 -10.53 13.60 6.74
N ARG A 22 -9.57 14.32 7.34
CA ARG A 22 -8.48 14.97 6.59
C ARG A 22 -7.61 13.96 5.84
N VAL A 23 -7.15 12.90 6.51
CA VAL A 23 -6.30 11.89 5.86
C VAL A 23 -7.07 11.07 4.82
N THR A 24 -8.37 10.82 5.06
CA THR A 24 -9.24 10.17 4.07
C THR A 24 -9.39 11.03 2.83
N SER A 25 -9.60 12.33 2.99
CA SER A 25 -9.68 13.28 1.86
C SER A 25 -8.37 13.33 1.07
N GLN A 26 -7.23 13.33 1.76
CA GLN A 26 -5.92 13.26 1.10
C GLN A 26 -5.70 11.95 0.33
N LEU A 27 -6.19 10.84 0.88
CA LEU A 27 -6.11 9.54 0.23
C LEU A 27 -6.93 9.50 -1.06
N LEU A 28 -8.18 9.98 -1.01
CA LEU A 28 -9.06 10.04 -2.17
C LEU A 28 -8.44 10.92 -3.27
N ALA A 29 -8.00 12.13 -2.93
CA ALA A 29 -7.36 13.03 -3.89
C ALA A 29 -6.07 12.43 -4.49
N ALA A 30 -5.33 11.62 -3.74
CA ALA A 30 -4.15 10.93 -4.26
C ALA A 30 -4.51 9.86 -5.29
N TYR A 31 -5.59 9.10 -5.06
CA TYR A 31 -6.07 8.10 -6.02
C TYR A 31 -6.64 8.74 -7.28
N ASP A 32 -7.48 9.77 -7.14
CA ASP A 32 -7.98 10.56 -8.28
C ASP A 32 -6.82 11.08 -9.16
N GLY A 33 -5.78 11.61 -8.51
CA GLY A 33 -4.58 12.09 -9.20
C GLY A 33 -3.80 10.99 -9.92
N LEU A 34 -3.67 9.81 -9.30
CA LEU A 34 -3.01 8.64 -9.88
C LEU A 34 -3.80 8.04 -11.04
N GLU A 35 -5.11 7.92 -10.91
CA GLU A 35 -6.04 7.45 -11.96
C GLU A 35 -5.96 8.37 -13.18
N ALA A 36 -6.02 9.69 -12.96
CA ALA A 36 -5.85 10.67 -14.03
C ALA A 36 -4.46 10.59 -14.69
N ALA A 37 -3.40 10.33 -13.91
CA ALA A 37 -2.07 10.12 -14.47
C ALA A 37 -1.99 8.84 -15.32
N CYS A 38 -2.62 7.75 -14.88
CA CYS A 38 -2.70 6.50 -15.64
C CYS A 38 -3.48 6.67 -16.94
N SER A 39 -4.55 7.46 -16.94
CA SER A 39 -5.32 7.79 -18.14
C SER A 39 -4.46 8.53 -19.18
N ARG A 40 -3.64 9.50 -18.74
CA ARG A 40 -2.73 10.25 -19.63
C ARG A 40 -1.54 9.42 -20.12
N ARG A 41 -1.00 8.57 -19.24
CA ARG A 41 0.15 7.71 -19.53
C ARG A 41 -0.06 6.36 -18.87
N PRO A 42 -0.56 5.37 -19.64
CA PRO A 42 -0.79 4.03 -19.11
C PRO A 42 0.47 3.45 -18.48
N LEU A 43 0.31 2.85 -17.30
CA LEU A 43 1.39 2.12 -16.63
C LEU A 43 1.62 0.79 -17.33
N ALA A 44 2.88 0.45 -17.57
CA ALA A 44 3.24 -0.88 -18.06
C ALA A 44 3.18 -1.89 -16.91
N ALA A 45 2.41 -2.96 -17.09
CA ALA A 45 2.19 -4.01 -16.10
C ALA A 45 2.90 -5.33 -16.43
N SER A 46 3.78 -5.34 -17.44
CA SER A 46 4.55 -6.53 -17.84
C SER A 46 5.93 -6.56 -17.18
N GLY A 47 6.43 -7.75 -16.85
CA GLY A 47 7.60 -8.00 -15.99
C GLY A 47 8.78 -7.06 -16.16
N ASP A 48 9.36 -6.96 -17.36
CA ASP A 48 10.55 -6.11 -17.57
C ASP A 48 10.21 -4.63 -17.82
N ALA A 49 8.93 -4.31 -18.07
CA ALA A 49 8.48 -2.96 -18.39
C ALA A 49 7.89 -2.23 -17.17
N ILE A 50 7.45 -2.97 -16.14
CA ILE A 50 6.96 -2.36 -14.90
C ILE A 50 8.14 -1.72 -14.16
N ASN A 51 8.06 -0.40 -14.01
CA ASN A 51 9.05 0.35 -13.25
C ASN A 51 8.60 0.53 -11.80
N GLN A 52 9.42 1.20 -10.99
CA GLN A 52 9.14 1.40 -9.58
C GLN A 52 7.82 2.13 -9.31
N ALA A 53 7.40 3.06 -10.19
CA ALA A 53 6.11 3.75 -10.04
C ALA A 53 4.95 2.76 -10.21
N GLY A 54 5.04 1.87 -11.20
CA GLY A 54 4.07 0.79 -11.39
C GLY A 54 4.02 -0.18 -10.21
N VAL A 55 5.17 -0.66 -9.72
CA VAL A 55 5.21 -1.53 -8.53
C VAL A 55 4.56 -0.85 -7.33
N SER A 56 4.92 0.42 -7.07
CA SER A 56 4.40 1.18 -5.94
C SER A 56 2.90 1.38 -6.03
N ALA A 57 2.37 1.72 -7.21
CA ALA A 57 0.94 1.92 -7.43
C ALA A 57 0.13 0.62 -7.22
N ALA A 58 0.60 -0.50 -7.78
CA ALA A 58 -0.06 -1.80 -7.61
C ALA A 58 -0.09 -2.24 -6.14
N VAL A 59 1.04 -2.13 -5.44
CA VAL A 59 1.13 -2.48 -4.01
C VAL A 59 0.26 -1.57 -3.15
N ALA A 60 0.29 -0.25 -3.38
CA ALA A 60 -0.49 0.72 -2.62
C ALA A 60 -2.00 0.50 -2.79
N TRP A 61 -2.46 0.28 -4.03
CA TRP A 61 -3.85 -0.03 -4.35
C TRP A 61 -4.32 -1.28 -3.60
N ARG A 62 -3.62 -2.40 -3.79
CA ARG A 62 -3.95 -3.67 -3.14
C ARG A 62 -3.97 -3.56 -1.63
N PHE A 63 -2.96 -2.91 -1.04
CA PHE A 63 -2.89 -2.70 0.40
C PHE A 63 -4.10 -1.90 0.90
N THR A 64 -4.50 -0.86 0.17
CA THR A 64 -5.65 -0.01 0.54
C THR A 64 -6.95 -0.81 0.53
N GLN A 65 -7.24 -1.52 -0.57
CA GLN A 65 -8.47 -2.31 -0.68
C GLN A 65 -8.54 -3.42 0.38
N ARG A 66 -7.39 -3.96 0.81
CA ARG A 66 -7.34 -5.02 1.82
C ARG A 66 -7.45 -4.50 3.26
N MET A 67 -6.85 -3.34 3.55
CA MET A 67 -6.73 -2.84 4.92
C MET A 67 -7.83 -1.87 5.33
N ILE A 68 -8.43 -1.16 4.37
CA ILE A 68 -9.51 -0.19 4.62
C ILE A 68 -10.59 -0.31 3.55
N PRO A 69 -11.26 -1.48 3.45
CA PRO A 69 -12.29 -1.71 2.45
C PRO A 69 -13.41 -0.67 2.55
N GLY A 70 -13.89 -0.20 1.40
CA GLY A 70 -14.97 0.78 1.30
C GLY A 70 -14.57 2.25 1.54
N VAL A 71 -13.32 2.53 1.90
CA VAL A 71 -12.83 3.93 1.98
C VAL A 71 -12.53 4.49 0.59
N VAL A 72 -11.90 3.69 -0.27
CA VAL A 72 -11.69 4.00 -1.68
C VAL A 72 -12.56 3.05 -2.48
N ASP A 73 -13.55 3.62 -3.18
CA ASP A 73 -14.43 2.83 -4.03
C ASP A 73 -13.69 2.41 -5.30
N ALA A 74 -13.56 1.10 -5.49
CA ALA A 74 -12.88 0.52 -6.64
C ALA A 74 -13.57 0.85 -7.98
N ALA A 75 -14.81 1.33 -7.95
CA ALA A 75 -15.52 1.82 -9.13
C ALA A 75 -15.01 3.18 -9.62
N ASN A 76 -14.42 4.00 -8.75
CA ASN A 76 -13.93 5.34 -9.08
C ASN A 76 -12.55 5.33 -9.75
N ASP A 77 -11.75 4.28 -9.51
CA ASP A 77 -10.38 4.15 -10.04
C ASP A 77 -10.20 2.86 -10.88
N PRO A 78 -10.93 2.71 -12.00
CA PRO A 78 -10.94 1.48 -12.78
C PRO A 78 -9.59 1.12 -13.41
N LEU A 79 -8.76 2.10 -13.79
CA LEU A 79 -7.44 1.85 -14.38
C LEU A 79 -6.48 1.31 -13.32
N LEU A 80 -6.44 1.92 -12.13
CA LEU A 80 -5.63 1.42 -11.02
C LEU A 80 -6.07 0.03 -10.57
N ARG A 81 -7.39 -0.21 -10.50
CA ARG A 81 -7.94 -1.54 -10.22
C ARG A 81 -7.46 -2.57 -11.24
N ALA A 82 -7.61 -2.30 -12.53
CA ALA A 82 -7.20 -3.21 -13.60
C ALA A 82 -5.69 -3.44 -13.60
N PHE A 83 -4.91 -2.38 -13.43
CA PHE A 83 -3.46 -2.42 -13.36
C PHE A 83 -2.96 -3.27 -12.19
N SER A 84 -3.48 -3.05 -10.97
CA SER A 84 -3.12 -3.86 -9.80
C SER A 84 -3.47 -5.34 -10.01
N ALA A 85 -4.64 -5.63 -10.58
CA ALA A 85 -5.04 -7.01 -10.87
C ALA A 85 -4.15 -7.68 -11.94
N GLN A 86 -3.63 -6.91 -12.90
CA GLN A 86 -2.68 -7.41 -13.88
C GLN A 86 -1.30 -7.66 -13.26
N ALA A 87 -0.82 -6.75 -12.41
CA ALA A 87 0.45 -6.89 -11.71
C ALA A 87 0.47 -8.13 -10.79
N GLU A 88 -0.63 -8.41 -10.10
CA GLU A 88 -0.77 -9.57 -9.21
C GLU A 88 -0.68 -10.95 -9.90
N ARG A 89 -0.78 -11.00 -11.24
CA ARG A 89 -0.59 -12.24 -12.00
C ARG A 89 0.88 -12.65 -12.10
N TRP A 90 1.81 -11.75 -11.77
CA TRP A 90 3.24 -12.01 -11.89
C TRP A 90 3.80 -12.70 -10.64
N PRO A 91 4.75 -13.64 -10.80
CA PRO A 91 5.39 -14.32 -9.68
C PRO A 91 6.04 -13.38 -8.67
N ALA A 92 6.54 -12.21 -9.10
CA ALA A 92 7.13 -11.21 -8.22
C ALA A 92 6.13 -10.61 -7.21
N PHE A 93 4.83 -10.66 -7.51
CA PHE A 93 3.75 -10.21 -6.62
C PHE A 93 3.14 -11.36 -5.81
N ALA A 94 3.62 -12.60 -6.00
CA ALA A 94 3.20 -13.73 -5.19
C ALA A 94 3.53 -13.47 -3.72
N PRO A 95 2.71 -13.96 -2.78
CA PRO A 95 3.01 -13.84 -1.36
C PRO A 95 4.39 -14.44 -1.08
N ALA A 96 5.35 -13.61 -0.68
CA ALA A 96 6.60 -14.13 -0.16
C ALA A 96 6.31 -14.90 1.13
N PRO A 97 6.92 -16.08 1.36
CA PRO A 97 6.85 -16.72 2.66
C PRO A 97 7.30 -15.71 3.72
N ALA A 98 6.56 -15.61 4.83
CA ALA A 98 6.88 -14.70 5.91
C ALA A 98 8.26 -15.07 6.48
N ARG A 99 9.32 -14.46 5.95
CA ARG A 99 10.64 -14.48 6.59
C ARG A 99 10.55 -13.56 7.79
N ILE A 100 9.99 -14.09 8.88
CA ILE A 100 10.22 -13.53 10.20
C ILE A 100 11.71 -13.75 10.44
N ARG A 101 12.51 -12.68 10.34
CA ARG A 101 13.87 -12.72 10.85
C ARG A 101 13.76 -12.87 12.37
N THR A 102 13.80 -14.11 12.85
CA THR A 102 13.83 -14.36 14.28
C THR A 102 15.15 -13.81 14.82
N GLN A 103 15.11 -13.31 16.06
CA GLN A 103 16.25 -12.67 16.72
C GLN A 103 17.49 -13.60 16.84
N ALA A 104 17.31 -14.90 16.57
CA ALA A 104 18.37 -15.91 16.50
C ALA A 104 19.40 -15.68 15.38
N GLU A 105 19.10 -14.87 14.35
CA GLU A 105 20.04 -14.56 13.27
C GLU A 105 20.90 -13.30 13.53
N ARG A 106 20.71 -12.62 14.68
CA ARG A 106 21.65 -11.58 15.13
C ARG A 106 22.85 -12.26 15.76
N GLY A 107 23.95 -12.33 15.02
CA GLY A 107 25.27 -12.65 15.58
C GLY A 107 25.57 -11.76 16.80
N PRO A 108 26.42 -12.22 17.72
CA PRO A 108 26.67 -11.54 18.99
C PRO A 108 27.12 -10.10 18.77
N GLN A 109 26.48 -9.14 19.45
CA GLN A 109 26.98 -7.76 19.48
C GLN A 109 28.35 -7.74 20.19
N PRO A 110 29.38 -7.10 19.61
CA PRO A 110 30.65 -6.93 20.29
C PRO A 110 30.44 -6.09 21.55
N ARG A 111 30.99 -6.55 22.69
CA ARG A 111 31.00 -5.77 23.94
C ARG A 111 31.74 -4.45 23.71
N PRO A 112 31.23 -3.32 24.22
CA PRO A 112 32.02 -2.09 24.24
C PRO A 112 33.28 -2.32 25.08
N MET A 113 34.43 -1.96 24.50
CA MET A 113 35.71 -1.92 25.21
C MET A 113 35.64 -0.83 26.30
N PRO A 114 36.35 -1.03 27.43
CA PRO A 114 36.30 -0.13 28.59
C PRO A 114 36.83 1.27 28.29
#